data_AF-A0A2N9GZ58-F1
#
_entry.id   AF-A0A2N9GZ58-F1
#
_cell.length_a   1.000
_cell.length_b   1.000
_cell.length_c   1.000
_cell.angle_alpha   90.00
_cell.angle_beta   90.00
_cell.angle_gamma   90.00
#
_symmetry.space_group_name_H-M   'P 1'
#
loop_
_entity.id
_entity.type
_entity.pdbx_description
1 polymer ?
#
loop_
_entity_poly.entity_id
_entity_poly.type
_entity_poly.pdbx_seq_one_letter_code
_entity_poly.pdbx_strand_id
1 'polypeptide(L)'
;MTLFLGGKLLLACLTLLVHLIPALGFNNSRVVVGDANNVVCLEGERQAFLQLKKGFVDDYGRLSSWRSEDEKKNCCNWEGVYCSNQTGHVLELHFLNPNL
;
A
#
# COMPACT_ATOMS: atom_id res chain seq x y z
N MET A 1 3.14 -44.12 23.91
CA MET A 1 1.90 -43.30 23.87
C MET A 1 2.10 -41.86 24.37
N THR A 2 3.32 -41.34 24.37
CA THR A 2 3.67 -39.97 24.82
C THR A 2 3.96 -39.01 23.64
N LEU A 3 4.42 -39.55 22.50
CA LEU A 3 4.68 -38.78 21.27
C LEU A 3 3.42 -38.13 20.66
N PHE A 4 2.23 -38.74 20.88
CA PHE A 4 0.96 -38.20 20.39
C PHE A 4 0.45 -37.03 21.22
N LEU A 5 0.79 -36.93 22.51
CA LEU A 5 0.39 -35.79 23.35
C LEU A 5 1.22 -34.55 23.00
N GLY A 6 2.53 -34.72 22.78
CA GLY A 6 3.42 -33.62 22.40
C GLY A 6 3.01 -32.98 21.08
N GLY A 7 2.68 -33.79 20.06
CA GLY A 7 2.19 -33.28 18.78
C GLY A 7 0.84 -32.58 18.87
N LYS A 8 -0.09 -33.09 19.70
CA LYS A 8 -1.39 -32.46 19.93
C LYS A 8 -1.29 -31.12 20.66
N LEU A 9 -0.36 -31.02 21.63
CA LEU A 9 -0.10 -29.77 22.35
C LEU A 9 0.54 -28.71 21.44
N LEU A 10 1.47 -29.13 20.57
CA LEU A 10 2.07 -28.25 19.56
C LEU A 10 1.01 -27.74 18.57
N LEU A 11 0.14 -28.62 18.08
CA LEU A 11 -0.95 -28.25 17.17
C LEU A 11 -1.96 -27.29 17.83
N ALA A 12 -2.33 -27.55 19.09
CA ALA A 12 -3.20 -26.67 19.87
C ALA A 12 -2.55 -25.29 20.12
N CYS A 13 -1.24 -25.24 20.32
CA CYS A 13 -0.50 -23.98 20.47
C CYS A 13 -0.50 -23.18 19.16
N LEU A 14 -0.26 -23.86 18.03
CA LEU A 14 -0.30 -23.24 16.70
C LEU A 14 -1.70 -22.70 16.36
N THR A 15 -2.77 -23.43 16.66
CA THR A 15 -4.14 -22.93 16.43
C THR A 15 -4.49 -21.75 17.33
N LEU A 16 -4.10 -21.79 18.62
CA LEU A 16 -4.31 -20.69 19.54
C LEU A 16 -3.60 -19.41 19.07
N LEU A 17 -2.36 -19.52 18.60
CA LEU A 17 -1.59 -18.41 18.04
C LEU A 17 -2.29 -17.79 16.83
N VAL A 18 -2.83 -18.60 15.91
CA VAL A 18 -3.56 -18.11 14.72
C VAL A 18 -4.83 -17.34 15.12
N HIS A 19 -5.53 -17.77 16.17
CA HIS A 19 -6.74 -17.09 16.67
C HIS A 19 -6.45 -15.87 17.57
N LEU A 20 -5.20 -15.66 17.99
CA LEU A 20 -4.74 -14.44 18.69
C LEU A 20 -4.34 -13.32 17.72
N ILE A 21 -4.01 -13.64 16.46
CA ILE A 21 -3.67 -12.66 15.41
C ILE A 21 -4.80 -11.61 15.19
N PRO A 22 -6.11 -11.97 15.18
CA PRO A 22 -7.19 -11.00 15.05
C PRO A 22 -7.30 -10.01 16.21
N ALA A 23 -6.86 -10.39 17.42
CA ALA A 23 -6.88 -9.52 18.60
C ALA A 23 -5.73 -8.50 18.60
N LEU A 24 -4.66 -8.78 17.84
CA LEU A 24 -3.50 -7.90 17.67
C LEU A 24 -3.71 -6.86 16.55
N GLY A 25 -4.87 -6.83 15.90
CA GLY A 25 -5.18 -5.83 14.88
C GLY A 25 -4.32 -5.94 13.62
N PHE A 26 -3.82 -7.14 13.29
CA PHE A 26 -3.22 -7.41 11.98
C PHE A 26 -4.31 -7.40 10.92
N ASN A 27 -4.70 -6.20 10.52
CA ASN A 27 -5.67 -5.96 9.47
C ASN A 27 -4.98 -6.22 8.13
N ASN A 28 -5.43 -7.23 7.39
CA ASN A 28 -5.38 -7.14 5.93
C ASN A 28 -6.45 -6.14 5.50
N SER A 29 -6.22 -4.85 5.78
CA SER A 29 -7.16 -3.78 5.41
C SER A 29 -7.20 -3.68 3.89
N ARG A 30 -8.23 -4.27 3.27
CA ARG A 30 -8.75 -3.80 1.99
C ARG A 30 -10.11 -3.16 2.23
N VAL A 31 -10.09 -1.89 2.61
CA VAL A 31 -11.27 -1.04 2.53
C VAL A 31 -11.17 -0.29 1.20
N VAL A 32 -11.92 -0.77 0.19
CA VAL A 32 -12.13 -0.02 -1.06
C VAL A 32 -13.41 0.78 -0.88
N VAL A 33 -13.26 2.08 -0.63
CA VAL A 33 -14.33 3.05 -0.86
C VAL A 33 -13.87 3.89 -2.05
N GLY A 34 -14.18 3.41 -3.25
CA GLY A 34 -13.99 4.16 -4.48
C GLY A 34 -15.30 4.87 -4.81
N ASP A 35 -15.30 6.20 -4.74
CA ASP A 35 -16.30 7.02 -5.44
C ASP A 35 -15.95 6.95 -6.92
N ALA A 36 -16.86 6.44 -7.76
CA ALA A 36 -16.64 6.29 -9.20
C ALA A 36 -16.32 7.64 -9.90
N ASN A 37 -16.59 8.77 -9.23
CA ASN A 37 -16.31 10.11 -9.74
C ASN A 37 -14.99 10.71 -9.22
N ASN A 38 -14.35 10.10 -8.22
CA ASN A 38 -13.05 10.48 -7.70
C ASN A 38 -12.17 9.24 -7.63
N VAL A 39 -11.46 8.96 -8.72
CA VAL A 39 -10.48 7.88 -8.80
C VAL A 39 -9.30 8.22 -7.88
N VAL A 40 -9.43 7.92 -6.59
CA VAL A 40 -8.38 8.09 -5.57
C VAL A 40 -7.55 6.81 -5.55
N CYS A 41 -6.24 6.95 -5.74
CA CYS A 41 -5.33 5.80 -5.60
C CYS A 41 -5.37 5.22 -4.17
N LEU A 42 -4.95 3.96 -4.01
CA LEU A 42 -4.98 3.33 -2.69
C LEU A 42 -4.02 4.03 -1.73
N GLU A 43 -4.43 4.14 -0.46
CA GLU A 43 -3.58 4.70 0.60
C GLU A 43 -2.23 3.98 0.71
N GLY A 44 -2.20 2.67 0.49
CA GLY A 44 -0.95 1.88 0.45
C GLY A 44 -0.02 2.28 -0.71
N GLU A 45 -0.59 2.54 -1.90
CA GLU A 45 0.16 3.04 -3.06
C GLU A 45 0.72 4.43 -2.75
N ARG A 46 -0.13 5.33 -2.25
CA ARG A 46 0.27 6.68 -1.82
C ARG A 46 1.43 6.65 -0.81
N GLN A 47 1.36 5.79 0.20
CA GLN A 47 2.43 5.65 1.19
C GLN A 47 3.72 5.10 0.59
N ALA A 48 3.63 4.10 -0.29
CA ALA A 48 4.80 3.54 -0.95
C ALA A 48 5.57 4.60 -1.75
N PHE A 49 4.86 5.44 -2.51
CA PHE A 49 5.43 6.55 -3.25
C PHE A 49 6.08 7.62 -2.36
N LEU A 50 5.44 7.97 -1.23
CA LEU A 50 6.03 8.93 -0.29
C LEU A 50 7.29 8.38 0.39
N GLN A 51 7.36 7.07 0.65
CA GLN A 51 8.60 6.44 1.10
C GLN A 51 9.65 6.43 0.01
N LEU A 52 9.25 6.14 -1.23
CA LEU A 52 10.13 6.15 -2.39
C LEU A 52 10.78 7.53 -2.57
N LYS A 53 9.98 8.60 -2.52
CA LYS A 53 10.47 9.99 -2.59
C LYS A 53 11.60 10.31 -1.62
N LYS A 54 11.58 9.78 -0.38
CA LYS A 54 12.66 10.01 0.60
C LYS A 54 13.99 9.39 0.18
N GLY A 55 13.96 8.37 -0.68
CA GLY A 55 15.14 7.73 -1.24
C GLY A 55 15.73 8.45 -2.46
N PHE A 56 15.06 9.46 -2.99
CA PHE A 56 15.53 10.24 -4.14
C PHE A 56 15.86 11.68 -3.75
N VAL A 57 16.99 12.17 -4.25
CA VAL A 57 17.28 13.60 -4.26
C VAL A 57 16.57 14.19 -5.48
N ASP A 58 15.61 15.09 -5.23
CA ASP A 58 14.75 15.67 -6.26
C ASP A 58 15.29 17.01 -6.77
N ASP A 59 16.50 16.99 -7.33
CA ASP A 59 17.20 18.20 -7.80
C ASP A 59 16.45 18.94 -8.91
N TYR A 60 15.60 18.22 -9.66
CA TYR A 60 14.82 18.75 -10.77
C TYR A 60 13.35 19.02 -10.43
N GLY A 61 12.94 18.79 -9.18
CA GLY A 61 11.57 19.03 -8.72
C GLY A 61 10.51 18.11 -9.33
N ARG A 62 10.89 16.96 -9.92
CA ARG A 62 9.98 16.01 -10.57
C ARG A 62 9.06 15.28 -9.60
N LEU A 63 9.47 15.18 -8.33
CA LEU A 63 8.68 14.58 -7.27
C LEU A 63 7.95 15.64 -6.44
N SER A 64 7.94 16.91 -6.87
CA SER A 64 7.36 18.03 -6.11
C SER A 64 5.87 17.88 -5.83
N SER A 65 5.13 17.26 -6.76
CA SER A 65 3.69 17.02 -6.62
C SER A 65 3.36 15.92 -5.62
N TRP A 66 4.32 15.04 -5.29
CA TRP A 66 4.12 13.90 -4.41
C TRP A 66 4.11 14.36 -2.95
N ARG A 67 2.92 14.54 -2.39
CA ARG A 67 2.72 15.20 -1.08
C ARG A 67 1.70 14.43 -0.24
N SER A 68 1.82 14.57 1.08
CA SER A 68 0.91 13.95 2.03
C SER A 68 -0.32 14.78 2.38
N GLU A 69 -0.41 16.00 1.86
CA GLU A 69 -1.52 16.94 2.08
C GLU A 69 -2.85 16.33 1.63
N ASP A 70 -3.92 16.63 2.35
CA ASP A 70 -5.25 16.05 2.10
C ASP A 70 -5.76 16.35 0.68
N GLU A 71 -5.48 17.54 0.16
CA GLU A 71 -5.80 17.97 -1.21
C GLU A 71 -5.00 17.20 -2.29
N LYS A 72 -3.90 16.56 -1.89
CA LYS A 72 -3.00 15.78 -2.76
C LYS A 72 -2.99 14.29 -2.40
N LYS A 73 -3.99 13.83 -1.65
CA LYS A 73 -4.17 12.41 -1.32
C LYS A 73 -4.32 11.53 -2.56
N ASN A 74 -4.89 12.06 -3.63
CA ASN A 74 -4.99 11.34 -4.88
C ASN A 74 -3.65 11.33 -5.62
N CYS A 75 -2.89 10.24 -5.49
CA CYS A 75 -1.62 10.09 -6.19
C CYS A 75 -1.76 9.92 -7.71
N CYS A 76 -2.94 9.65 -8.25
CA CYS A 76 -3.17 9.69 -9.69
C CYS A 76 -3.03 11.10 -10.29
N ASN A 77 -3.07 12.14 -9.44
CA ASN A 77 -2.85 13.53 -9.85
C ASN A 77 -1.37 13.93 -9.75
N TRP A 78 -0.49 13.01 -9.34
CA TRP A 78 0.93 13.32 -9.24
C TRP A 78 1.61 13.23 -10.60
N GLU A 79 2.58 14.10 -10.82
CA GLU A 79 3.40 14.09 -12.02
C GLU A 79 4.13 12.74 -12.17
N GLY A 80 4.07 12.19 -13.39
CA GLY A 80 4.66 10.91 -13.73
C GLY A 80 3.91 9.68 -13.22
N VAL A 81 2.73 9.83 -12.59
CA VAL A 81 1.92 8.70 -12.10
C VAL A 81 0.73 8.46 -13.03
N TYR A 82 0.58 7.24 -13.54
CA TYR A 82 -0.52 6.86 -14.41
C TYR A 82 -1.38 5.79 -13.75
N CYS A 83 -2.69 6.04 -13.67
CA CYS A 83 -3.65 5.15 -13.05
C CYS A 83 -4.63 4.52 -14.04
N SER A 84 -5.14 3.35 -13.69
CA SER A 84 -6.30 2.74 -14.34
C SER A 84 -7.54 3.58 -14.09
N ASN A 85 -8.19 4.02 -15.16
CA ASN A 85 -9.47 4.75 -15.08
C ASN A 85 -10.63 3.87 -14.53
N GLN A 86 -10.46 2.55 -14.49
CA GLN A 86 -11.49 1.62 -14.02
C GLN A 86 -11.34 1.28 -12.53
N THR A 87 -10.11 1.20 -12.04
CA THR A 87 -9.81 0.68 -10.69
C THR A 87 -9.10 1.68 -9.79
N GLY A 88 -8.55 2.77 -10.35
CA GLY A 88 -7.71 3.74 -9.65
C GLY A 88 -6.35 3.23 -9.20
N HIS A 89 -5.96 2.03 -9.65
CA HIS A 89 -4.64 1.48 -9.38
C HIS A 89 -3.60 2.18 -10.24
N VAL A 90 -2.44 2.44 -9.64
CA VAL A 90 -1.27 2.89 -10.40
C VAL A 90 -0.81 1.76 -11.32
N LEU A 91 -0.71 2.06 -12.61
CA LEU A 91 -0.25 1.14 -13.64
C LEU A 91 1.21 1.42 -14.01
N GLU A 92 1.57 2.70 -14.14
CA GLU A 92 2.87 3.10 -14.66
C GLU A 92 3.43 4.33 -13.92
N LEU A 93 4.76 4.41 -13.92
CA LEU A 93 5.51 5.43 -13.19
C LEU A 93 6.71 5.91 -14.02
N HIS A 94 6.73 7.21 -14.32
CA HIS A 94 7.80 7.85 -15.09
C HIS A 94 8.58 8.84 -14.25
N PHE A 95 9.88 8.55 -14.07
CA PHE A 95 10.84 9.42 -13.39
C PHE A 95 11.68 10.28 -14.36
N LEU A 96 11.67 9.91 -15.64
CA LEU A 96 12.50 10.52 -16.68
C LEU A 96 11.64 11.44 -17.56
N ASN A 97 12.25 12.55 -18.00
CA ASN A 97 11.62 13.44 -18.98
C ASN A 97 11.43 12.66 -20.29
N PRO A 98 10.21 12.57 -20.85
CA PRO A 98 10.00 11.94 -22.15
C PRO A 98 10.61 12.74 -23.33
N ASN A 99 11.19 13.92 -23.07
CA ASN A 99 11.87 14.76 -24.07
C ASN A 99 13.42 14.70 -23.98
N LEU A 100 13.98 13.62 -23.44
CA LEU A 100 15.41 13.30 -23.48
C LEU A 100 15.66 12.11 -24.41
#